data_AF-A0A7W1G0F5-F1
#
_entry.id   AF-A0A7W1G0F5-F1
#
_cell.length_a   1.000
_cell.length_b   1.000
_cell.length_c   1.000
_cell.angle_alpha   90.00
_cell.angle_beta   90.00
_cell.angle_gamma   90.00
#
_symmetry.space_group_name_H-M   'P 1'
#
loop_
_entity.id
_entity.type
_entity.pdbx_description
1 polymer ?
#
loop_
_entity_poly.entity_id
_entity_poly.type
_entity_poly.pdbx_seq_one_letter_code
_entity_poly.pdbx_strand_id
1 'polypeptide(L)' 'MPTIIDGKKISDDIQNEIAVEVQAIIEQGGKTPHLAAILVGNDGASETYVAAKVKACERVGFKSTLIRLSSDTT' A
#
# COMPACT_ATOMS: atom_id res chain seq x y z
N MET A 1 -14.12 -14.13 28.88
CA MET A 1 -13.52 -14.51 27.58
C MET A 1 -12.86 -13.26 27.01
N PRO A 2 -11.62 -13.34 26.49
CA PRO A 2 -10.98 -12.17 25.89
C PRO A 2 -11.67 -11.79 24.58
N THR A 3 -11.80 -10.49 24.33
CA THR A 3 -12.26 -9.95 23.04
C THR A 3 -11.13 -10.08 22.02
N ILE A 4 -11.40 -10.71 20.87
CA ILE A 4 -10.43 -10.80 19.78
C ILE A 4 -10.40 -9.47 19.03
N ILE A 5 -9.21 -8.90 18.87
CA ILE A 5 -8.99 -7.77 17.97
C ILE A 5 -8.70 -8.34 16.58
N ASP A 6 -9.71 -8.28 15.70
CA ASP A 6 -9.57 -8.74 14.31
C ASP A 6 -8.92 -7.64 13.46
N GLY A 7 -7.59 -7.66 13.40
CA GLY A 7 -6.81 -6.72 12.62
C GLY A 7 -7.07 -6.78 11.11
N LYS A 8 -7.56 -7.92 10.60
CA LYS A 8 -7.90 -8.03 9.17
C LYS A 8 -9.16 -7.23 8.86
N LYS A 9 -10.21 -7.44 9.65
CA LYS A 9 -11.45 -6.65 9.53
C LYS A 9 -11.17 -5.16 9.66
N ILE A 10 -10.42 -4.77 10.70
CA ILE A 10 -10.06 -3.36 10.92
C ILE A 10 -9.28 -2.78 9.73
N SER A 11 -8.32 -3.54 9.19
CA SER A 11 -7.55 -3.11 8.00
C SER A 11 -8.43 -2.95 6.76
N ASP A 12 -9.40 -3.84 6.56
CA ASP A 12 -10.37 -3.75 5.46
C ASP A 12 -11.25 -2.50 5.60
N ASP A 13 -11.74 -2.22 6.81
CA ASP A 13 -12.55 -1.04 7.10
C ASP A 13 -11.78 0.26 6.82
N ILE A 14 -10.54 0.37 7.32
CA ILE A 14 -9.65 1.52 7.08
C ILE A 14 -9.37 1.71 5.58
N GLN A 15 -9.09 0.63 4.85
CA GLN A 15 -8.81 0.73 3.41
C GLN A 15 -10.03 1.22 2.63
N ASN A 16 -11.25 0.86 3.05
CA ASN A 16 -12.47 1.36 2.43
C ASN A 16 -12.66 2.86 2.68
N GLU A 17 -12.37 3.34 3.90
CA GLU A 17 -12.40 4.77 4.23
C GLU A 17 -11.40 5.56 3.37
N ILE A 18 -10.15 5.08 3.29
CA ILE A 18 -9.10 5.73 2.46
C ILE A 18 -9.53 5.78 0.99
N ALA A 19 -10.13 4.71 0.45
CA ALA A 19 -10.58 4.69 -0.94
C ALA A 19 -11.60 5.79 -1.24
N VAL A 20 -12.53 6.05 -0.31
CA VAL A 20 -13.52 7.12 -0.43
C VAL A 20 -12.84 8.50 -0.40
N GLU A 21 -11.89 8.70 0.49
CA GLU A 21 -11.14 9.96 0.57
C GLU A 21 -10.31 10.23 -0.69
N VAL A 22 -9.66 9.22 -1.24
CA VAL A 22 -8.89 9.33 -2.50
C VAL A 22 -9.80 9.73 -3.65
N GLN A 23 -10.98 9.11 -3.74
CA GLN A 23 -11.97 9.45 -4.75
C GLN A 23 -12.39 10.93 -4.61
N ALA A 24 -12.67 11.40 -3.39
CA ALA A 24 -13.00 12.80 -3.13
C ALA A 24 -11.87 13.76 -3.51
N ILE A 25 -10.61 13.42 -3.23
CA ILE A 25 -9.44 14.21 -3.64
C ILE A 25 -9.40 14.38 -5.16
N ILE A 26 -9.63 13.29 -5.90
CA ILE A 26 -9.61 13.31 -7.38
C ILE A 26 -10.77 14.13 -7.93
N GLU A 27 -11.98 13.98 -7.38
CA GLU A 27 -13.18 14.72 -7.80
C GLU A 27 -13.05 16.23 -7.56
N GLN A 28 -12.31 16.64 -6.54
CA GLN A 28 -12.00 18.05 -6.25
C GLN A 28 -10.90 18.61 -7.18
N GLY A 29 -10.44 17.85 -8.18
CA GLY A 29 -9.36 18.25 -9.09
C GLY A 29 -7.95 18.04 -8.50
N GLY A 30 -7.84 17.36 -7.36
CA GLY A 30 -6.58 16.94 -6.77
C GLY A 30 -5.90 15.82 -7.55
N LYS A 31 -4.62 15.59 -7.25
CA LYS A 31 -3.84 14.50 -7.87
C LYS A 31 -4.05 13.19 -7.11
N THR A 32 -4.06 12.09 -7.85
CA THR A 32 -4.01 10.75 -7.27
C THR A 32 -2.75 10.57 -6.41
N PRO A 33 -2.86 10.18 -5.13
CA PRO A 33 -1.71 9.87 -4.29
C PRO A 33 -0.83 8.76 -4.88
N HIS A 34 0.46 8.79 -4.58
CA HIS A 34 1.44 7.88 -5.15
C HIS A 34 2.42 7.33 -4.10
N LEU A 35 2.58 6.01 -4.05
CA LEU A 35 3.61 5.36 -3.24
C LEU A 35 4.77 4.87 -4.12
N ALA A 36 5.97 5.40 -3.90
CA ALA A 36 7.20 4.83 -4.46
C ALA A 36 7.87 3.93 -3.41
N ALA A 37 8.05 2.65 -3.75
CA ALA A 37 8.74 1.68 -2.92
C ALA A 37 10.07 1.29 -3.59
N ILE A 38 11.16 1.27 -2.81
CA ILE A 38 12.47 0.81 -3.26
C ILE A 38 12.76 -0.51 -2.57
N LEU A 39 13.00 -1.55 -3.36
CA LEU A 39 13.39 -2.88 -2.90
C LEU A 39 14.83 -3.15 -3.35
N VAL A 40 15.72 -3.37 -2.39
CA VAL A 40 17.13 -3.65 -2.61
C VAL A 40 17.42 -5.11 -2.32
N GLY A 41 18.02 -5.81 -3.27
CA GLY A 41 18.29 -7.24 -3.16
C GLY A 41 17.03 -8.10 -3.34
N ASN A 42 17.12 -9.38 -2.93
CA ASN A 42 16.14 -10.42 -3.25
C ASN A 42 15.66 -11.19 -2.00
N ASP A 43 15.52 -10.50 -0.86
CA ASP A 43 14.95 -11.11 0.34
C ASP A 43 13.45 -11.41 0.13
N GLY A 44 13.07 -12.68 0.19
CA GLY A 44 11.71 -13.13 -0.12
C GLY A 44 10.63 -12.59 0.82
N ALA A 45 10.98 -12.33 2.09
CA ALA A 45 10.07 -11.69 3.03
C ALA A 45 9.80 -10.24 2.60
N SER A 46 10.86 -9.50 2.27
CA SER A 46 10.77 -8.11 1.77
C SER A 46 9.96 -8.02 0.48
N GLU A 47 10.15 -8.94 -0.46
CA GLU A 47 9.34 -9.03 -1.68
C GLU A 47 7.85 -9.19 -1.37
N THR A 48 7.52 -10.10 -0.45
CA THR A 48 6.13 -10.37 -0.06
C THR A 48 5.50 -9.15 0.60
N TYR A 49 6.22 -8.49 1.51
CA TYR A 49 5.75 -7.27 2.17
C TYR A 49 5.53 -6.12 1.19
N VAL A 50 6.45 -5.92 0.24
CA VAL A 50 6.31 -4.87 -0.77
C VAL A 50 5.17 -5.17 -1.74
N ALA A 51 4.97 -6.43 -2.14
CA ALA A 51 3.83 -6.84 -2.94
C ALA A 51 2.50 -6.57 -2.23
N ALA A 52 2.42 -6.81 -0.92
CA ALA A 52 1.24 -6.47 -0.12
C ALA A 52 0.98 -4.96 -0.09
N LYS A 53 2.03 -4.13 0.01
CA LYS A 53 1.91 -2.65 -0.05
C LYS A 53 1.41 -2.17 -1.42
N VAL A 54 1.93 -2.73 -2.50
CA VAL A 54 1.48 -2.39 -3.87
C VAL A 54 -0.01 -2.73 -4.05
N LYS A 55 -0.44 -3.92 -3.62
CA LYS A 55 -1.86 -4.31 -3.66
C LYS A 55 -2.76 -3.42 -2.81
N ALA A 56 -2.29 -3.00 -1.64
CA ALA A 56 -3.03 -2.06 -0.79
C ALA A 56 -3.20 -0.70 -1.50
N CYS A 57 -2.15 -0.18 -2.14
CA CYS A 57 -2.23 1.04 -2.95
C CYS A 57 -3.29 0.93 -4.05
N GLU A 58 -3.29 -0.18 -4.80
CA GLU A 58 -4.29 -0.42 -5.86
C GLU A 58 -5.71 -0.43 -5.29
N ARG A 59 -5.92 -1.09 -4.14
CA ARG A 59 -7.23 -1.18 -3.48
C ARG A 59 -7.77 0.19 -3.06
N VAL A 60 -6.91 1.07 -2.57
CA VAL A 60 -7.33 2.40 -2.10
C VAL A 60 -7.31 3.47 -3.20
N GLY A 61 -7.00 3.11 -4.45
CA GLY A 61 -6.96 4.05 -5.58
C GLY A 61 -5.67 4.87 -5.69
N PHE A 62 -4.60 4.49 -4.98
CA PHE A 62 -3.29 5.10 -5.13
C PHE A 62 -2.61 4.58 -6.41
N LYS A 63 -1.75 5.41 -7.00
CA LYS A 63 -0.71 4.92 -7.92
C LYS A 63 0.46 4.37 -7.12
N SER A 64 1.24 3.46 -7.70
CA SER A 64 2.48 3.01 -7.08
C SER A 64 3.57 2.73 -8.10
N THR A 65 4.82 2.87 -7.65
CA THR A 65 6.02 2.52 -8.39
C THR A 65 6.88 1.64 -7.50
N LEU A 66 7.29 0.49 -8.03
CA LEU A 66 8.28 -0.37 -7.38
C LEU A 66 9.61 -0.28 -8.12
N ILE A 67 10.61 0.30 -7.47
CA ILE A 67 11.98 0.36 -7.94
C ILE A 67 12.73 -0.81 -7.34
N ARG A 68 13.32 -1.66 -8.19
CA ARG A 68 14.19 -2.74 -7.76
C ARG A 68 15.64 -2.36 -8.01
N LEU A 69 16.46 -2.54 -6.99
CA LEU A 69 17.89 -2.28 -6.99
C LEU A 69 18.63 -3.57 -6.63
N SER A 70 19.84 -3.71 -7.15
CA SER A 70 20.69 -4.87 -6.85
C SER A 70 21.20 -4.81 -5.42
N SER A 71 21.57 -5.96 -4.84
CA SER A 71 22.08 -6.03 -3.47
C SER A 71 23.41 -5.29 -3.25
N ASP A 72 24.13 -5.01 -4.33
CA ASP A 72 25.41 -4.30 -4.37
C ASP A 72 25.27 -2.81 -4.73
N THR A 73 24.05 -2.27 -4.73
CA THR A 73 23.82 -0.84 -4.99
C THR A 73 24.48 0.05 -3.90
N THR A 74 25.20 1.09 -4.33
CA THR A 74 25.86 2.13 -3.49
C THR A 74 25.22 3.50 -3.63
#